data_AF-A0A2S1LLT0-F1
#
_entry.id   AF-A0A2S1LLT0-F1
#
_cell.length_a   1.000
_cell.length_b   1.000
_cell.length_c   1.000
_cell.angle_alpha   90.00
_cell.angle_beta   90.00
_cell.angle_gamma   90.00
#
_symmetry.space_group_name_H-M   'P 1'
#
loop_
_entity.id
_entity.type
_entity.pdbx_description
1 polymer ?
#
loop_
_entity_poly.entity_id
_entity_poly.type
_entity_poly.pdbx_seq_one_letter_code
_entity_poly.pdbx_strand_id
1 'polypeptide(L)'
;MTKSTFILLLLLFSKFYAIAQNKEKLFEESYTLLSSMIQNESSYSFKKAVFSVENAYLDGNLDTTFVDKQINLMHVLSNSIIHSKKLDYAERDKDVVNKRASIFSILCDTLPLSIDGKIYKYEPFGYDFNDVFGHNAPENLFVSKLVKTHKGNCHSLPYLYKILCEEIGIEANLALAPNHIYIKHRSLKDGWYNTELTSRMFPIDAWIMASGFVHVDAITNGVYMKALNNKESIALVLVDLANNYNSKFPNNDGMFILKCTETAIKNYPNFATALILRAETHYKQIEKNEDKIKRDLLFKDLQKEYEHIHQIGYRNMPEDMYLNWLVSLKEERSKYENKKLNTFNKN
;
A
#
# COMPACT_ATOMS: atom_id res chain seq x y z
N MET A 1 -21.46 41.25 -23.68
CA MET A 1 -21.42 39.84 -24.15
C MET A 1 -22.59 39.61 -25.09
N THR A 2 -22.36 39.07 -26.29
CA THR A 2 -23.47 38.75 -27.22
C THR A 2 -24.18 37.47 -26.76
N LYS A 3 -25.48 37.28 -27.08
CA LYS A 3 -26.26 36.09 -26.70
C LYS A 3 -25.56 34.77 -27.08
N SER A 4 -24.83 34.76 -28.20
CA SER A 4 -24.04 33.61 -28.66
C SER A 4 -22.89 33.25 -27.71
N THR A 5 -22.16 34.25 -27.18
CA THR A 5 -21.08 34.02 -26.21
C THR A 5 -21.62 33.43 -24.90
N PHE A 6 -22.80 33.88 -24.45
CA PHE A 6 -23.42 33.38 -23.21
C PHE A 6 -23.88 31.91 -23.34
N ILE A 7 -24.46 31.53 -24.48
CA ILE A 7 -24.87 30.14 -24.76
C ILE A 7 -23.65 29.22 -24.86
N LEU A 8 -22.57 29.66 -25.51
CA LEU A 8 -21.33 28.89 -25.62
C LEU A 8 -20.69 28.68 -24.24
N LEU A 9 -20.66 29.72 -23.38
CA LEU A 9 -20.20 29.60 -22.00
C LEU A 9 -21.06 28.59 -21.22
N LEU A 10 -22.40 28.68 -21.32
CA LEU A 10 -23.30 27.75 -20.61
C LEU A 10 -23.10 26.29 -21.03
N LEU A 11 -22.88 26.02 -22.32
CA LEU A 11 -22.61 24.69 -22.86
C LEU A 11 -21.22 24.16 -22.46
N LEU A 12 -20.24 25.03 -22.33
CA LEU A 12 -18.92 24.66 -21.81
C LEU A 12 -19.02 24.33 -20.32
N PHE A 13 -19.67 25.17 -19.52
CA PHE A 13 -19.90 24.93 -18.09
C PHE A 13 -20.65 23.63 -17.83
N SER A 14 -21.69 23.31 -18.60
CA SER A 14 -22.44 22.06 -18.42
C SER A 14 -21.63 20.81 -18.77
N LYS A 15 -20.78 20.86 -19.82
CA LYS A 15 -19.86 19.77 -20.15
C LYS A 15 -18.80 19.56 -19.07
N PHE A 16 -18.21 20.63 -18.54
CA PHE A 16 -17.23 20.54 -17.45
C PHE A 16 -17.85 19.92 -16.19
N TYR A 17 -19.08 20.31 -15.85
CA TYR A 17 -19.80 19.76 -14.70
C TYR A 17 -20.10 18.26 -14.86
N ALA A 18 -20.55 17.83 -16.04
CA ALA A 18 -20.81 16.42 -16.33
C ALA A 18 -19.54 15.56 -16.28
N ILE A 19 -18.40 16.07 -16.76
CA ILE A 19 -17.11 15.37 -16.70
C ILE A 19 -16.63 15.25 -15.25
N ALA A 20 -16.74 16.31 -14.44
CA ALA A 20 -16.36 16.28 -13.03
C ALA A 20 -17.21 15.27 -12.24
N GLN A 21 -18.52 15.27 -12.44
CA GLN A 21 -19.45 14.33 -11.80
C GLN A 21 -19.14 12.86 -12.19
N ASN A 22 -18.70 12.63 -13.43
CA ASN A 22 -18.31 11.29 -13.86
C ASN A 22 -17.00 10.81 -13.20
N LYS A 23 -16.05 11.72 -12.92
CA LYS A 23 -14.80 11.37 -12.25
C LYS A 23 -15.01 11.02 -10.77
N GLU A 24 -15.79 11.81 -10.04
CA GLU A 24 -16.12 11.51 -8.64
C GLU A 24 -16.89 10.18 -8.49
N LYS A 25 -17.71 9.83 -9.49
CA LYS A 25 -18.42 8.55 -9.53
C LYS A 25 -17.50 7.33 -9.46
N LEU A 26 -16.32 7.37 -10.11
CA LEU A 26 -15.36 6.28 -10.06
C LEU A 26 -14.80 6.05 -8.64
N PHE A 27 -14.61 7.14 -7.89
CA PHE A 27 -14.19 7.06 -6.49
C PHE A 27 -15.29 6.46 -5.60
N GLU A 28 -16.55 6.83 -5.82
CA GLU A 28 -17.69 6.26 -5.12
C GLU A 28 -17.94 4.77 -5.45
N GLU A 29 -17.74 4.38 -6.72
CA GLU A 29 -17.77 2.98 -7.14
C GLU A 29 -16.66 2.16 -6.47
N SER A 30 -15.44 2.71 -6.42
CA SER A 30 -14.32 2.09 -5.70
C SER A 30 -14.61 1.97 -4.20
N TYR A 31 -15.11 3.03 -3.55
CA TYR A 31 -15.50 2.98 -2.14
C TYR A 31 -16.56 1.90 -1.87
N THR A 32 -17.56 1.78 -2.75
CA THR A 32 -18.62 0.78 -2.64
C THR A 32 -18.06 -0.64 -2.74
N LEU A 33 -17.15 -0.87 -3.69
CA LEU A 33 -16.45 -2.14 -3.83
C LEU A 33 -15.67 -2.48 -2.56
N LEU A 34 -14.83 -1.57 -2.04
CA LEU A 34 -14.04 -1.79 -0.83
C LEU A 34 -14.93 -2.07 0.40
N SER A 35 -16.02 -1.31 0.54
CA SER A 35 -17.00 -1.50 1.62
C SER A 35 -17.66 -2.87 1.55
N SER A 36 -17.97 -3.36 0.34
CA SER A 36 -18.54 -4.70 0.16
C SER A 36 -17.56 -5.81 0.59
N MET A 37 -16.27 -5.66 0.30
CA MET A 37 -15.21 -6.60 0.72
C MET A 37 -15.04 -6.68 2.23
N ILE A 38 -15.29 -5.57 2.94
CA ILE A 38 -15.27 -5.53 4.41
C ILE A 38 -16.48 -6.28 4.99
N GLN A 39 -17.65 -6.12 4.39
CA GLN A 39 -18.91 -6.69 4.87
C GLN A 39 -19.03 -8.18 4.55
N ASN A 40 -18.53 -8.60 3.39
CA ASN A 40 -18.66 -9.96 2.89
C ASN A 40 -17.29 -10.50 2.44
N GLU A 41 -16.72 -11.40 3.23
CA GLU A 41 -15.43 -12.02 2.98
C GLU A 41 -15.37 -12.76 1.63
N SER A 42 -16.47 -13.30 1.13
CA SER A 42 -16.50 -13.96 -0.19
C SER A 42 -16.29 -13.00 -1.38
N SER A 43 -16.46 -11.70 -1.16
CA SER A 43 -16.20 -10.67 -2.18
C SER A 43 -14.76 -10.15 -2.16
N TYR A 44 -13.96 -10.55 -1.16
CA TYR A 44 -12.58 -10.10 -0.99
C TYR A 44 -11.71 -10.43 -2.20
N SER A 45 -10.96 -9.43 -2.66
CA SER A 45 -9.84 -9.60 -3.57
C SER A 45 -8.94 -8.38 -3.45
N PHE A 46 -7.74 -8.57 -2.91
CA PHE A 46 -6.81 -7.46 -2.72
C PHE A 46 -6.41 -6.82 -4.05
N LYS A 47 -6.21 -7.65 -5.09
CA LYS A 47 -5.96 -7.20 -6.46
C LYS A 47 -7.04 -6.25 -6.98
N LYS A 48 -8.31 -6.64 -6.84
CA LYS A 48 -9.45 -5.80 -7.29
C LYS A 48 -9.56 -4.51 -6.47
N ALA A 49 -9.32 -4.58 -5.16
CA ALA A 49 -9.32 -3.43 -4.27
C ALA A 49 -8.28 -2.39 -4.70
N VAL A 50 -7.03 -2.81 -4.90
CA VAL A 50 -5.93 -1.92 -5.32
C VAL A 50 -6.25 -1.30 -6.68
N PHE A 51 -6.63 -2.12 -7.67
CA PHE A 51 -6.86 -1.61 -9.02
C PHE A 51 -8.13 -0.78 -9.18
N SER A 52 -9.14 -0.93 -8.32
CA SER A 52 -10.30 -0.01 -8.35
C SER A 52 -9.91 1.40 -7.91
N VAL A 53 -9.02 1.51 -6.91
CA VAL A 53 -8.49 2.81 -6.44
C VAL A 53 -7.59 3.46 -7.49
N GLU A 54 -6.65 2.70 -8.07
CA GLU A 54 -5.78 3.23 -9.12
C GLU A 54 -6.58 3.63 -10.36
N ASN A 55 -7.56 2.83 -10.78
CA ASN A 55 -8.41 3.15 -11.92
C ASN A 55 -9.28 4.39 -11.69
N ALA A 56 -9.77 4.61 -10.47
CA ALA A 56 -10.50 5.83 -10.12
C ALA A 56 -9.62 7.07 -10.29
N TYR A 57 -8.36 7.02 -9.82
CA TYR A 57 -7.42 8.13 -10.00
C TYR A 57 -7.03 8.34 -11.47
N LEU A 58 -6.89 7.26 -12.24
CA LEU A 58 -6.57 7.29 -13.67
C LEU A 58 -7.77 7.62 -14.58
N ASP A 59 -8.88 8.13 -14.02
CA ASP A 59 -10.10 8.50 -14.75
C ASP A 59 -10.66 7.34 -15.61
N GLY A 60 -10.54 6.10 -15.12
CA GLY A 60 -11.03 4.90 -15.81
C GLY A 60 -10.08 4.35 -16.89
N ASN A 61 -8.87 4.89 -17.01
CA ASN A 61 -7.92 4.53 -18.08
C ASN A 61 -6.83 3.54 -17.66
N LEU A 62 -7.03 2.78 -16.57
CA LEU A 62 -6.10 1.72 -16.20
C LEU A 62 -6.13 0.60 -17.25
N ASP A 63 -4.98 0.28 -17.84
CA ASP A 63 -4.83 -0.86 -18.76
C ASP A 63 -4.80 -2.18 -17.98
N THR A 64 -5.98 -2.63 -17.56
CA THR A 64 -6.16 -3.86 -16.79
C THR A 64 -5.69 -5.09 -17.57
N THR A 65 -5.82 -5.08 -18.90
CA THR A 65 -5.39 -6.20 -19.76
C THR A 65 -3.87 -6.37 -19.71
N PHE A 66 -3.12 -5.27 -19.82
CA PHE A 66 -1.67 -5.31 -19.67
C PHE A 66 -1.26 -5.77 -18.26
N VAL A 67 -1.85 -5.18 -17.22
CA VAL A 67 -1.50 -5.49 -15.83
C VAL A 67 -1.79 -6.95 -15.49
N ASP A 68 -2.95 -7.49 -15.85
CA ASP A 68 -3.31 -8.89 -15.63
C ASP A 68 -2.37 -9.83 -16.41
N LYS A 69 -1.96 -9.46 -17.63
CA LYS A 69 -0.99 -10.24 -18.41
C LYS A 69 0.36 -10.33 -17.69
N GLN A 70 0.85 -9.23 -17.11
CA GLN A 70 2.11 -9.22 -16.36
C GLN A 70 2.01 -10.02 -15.05
N ILE A 71 0.89 -9.90 -14.32
CA ILE A 71 0.63 -10.70 -13.12
C ILE A 71 0.60 -12.19 -13.47
N ASN A 72 -0.08 -12.56 -14.56
CA ASN A 72 -0.12 -13.94 -15.02
C ASN A 72 1.27 -14.46 -15.44
N LEU A 73 2.08 -13.63 -16.10
CA LEU A 73 3.48 -13.97 -16.39
C LEU A 73 4.25 -14.28 -15.10
N MET A 74 4.14 -13.42 -14.08
CA MET A 74 4.78 -13.65 -12.78
C MET A 74 4.25 -14.91 -12.09
N HIS A 75 2.94 -15.20 -12.17
CA HIS A 75 2.35 -16.44 -11.67
C HIS A 75 2.96 -17.68 -12.36
N VAL A 76 3.09 -17.68 -13.70
CA VAL A 76 3.70 -18.78 -14.46
C VAL A 76 5.17 -18.96 -14.08
N LEU A 77 5.94 -17.87 -13.99
CA LEU A 77 7.34 -17.92 -13.58
C LEU A 77 7.50 -18.43 -12.15
N SER A 78 6.62 -18.02 -11.24
CA SER A 78 6.60 -18.49 -9.85
C SER A 78 6.39 -20.00 -9.75
N ASN A 79 5.45 -20.53 -10.54
CA ASN A 79 5.25 -21.98 -10.65
C ASN A 79 6.48 -22.68 -11.23
N SER A 80 7.15 -22.11 -12.23
CA SER A 80 8.40 -22.68 -12.75
C SER A 80 9.52 -22.74 -11.68
N ILE A 81 9.66 -21.69 -10.86
CA ILE A 81 10.63 -21.66 -9.75
C ILE A 81 10.30 -22.72 -8.69
N ILE A 82 9.03 -22.85 -8.30
CA ILE A 82 8.57 -23.82 -7.29
C ILE A 82 9.00 -25.25 -7.65
N HIS A 83 8.95 -25.61 -8.94
CA HIS A 83 9.32 -26.94 -9.43
C HIS A 83 10.83 -27.11 -9.67
N SER A 84 11.56 -26.03 -9.98
CA SER A 84 12.98 -26.09 -10.34
C SER A 84 13.93 -25.86 -9.17
N LYS A 85 13.55 -25.07 -8.16
CA LYS A 85 14.37 -24.79 -6.98
C LYS A 85 13.86 -25.58 -5.78
N LYS A 86 14.78 -26.28 -5.10
CA LYS A 86 14.50 -26.98 -3.85
C LYS A 86 14.92 -26.13 -2.66
N LEU A 87 13.96 -25.76 -1.83
CA LEU A 87 14.17 -25.09 -0.54
C LEU A 87 14.69 -26.10 0.51
N ASP A 88 15.69 -25.70 1.30
CA ASP A 88 16.12 -26.45 2.49
C ASP A 88 15.18 -26.20 3.69
N TYR A 89 14.00 -26.80 3.58
CA TYR A 89 12.91 -26.65 4.54
C TYR A 89 12.08 -27.94 4.57
N ALA A 90 11.98 -28.56 5.74
CA ALA A 90 11.39 -29.88 5.92
C ALA A 90 10.05 -29.89 6.67
N GLU A 91 9.61 -28.75 7.21
CA GLU A 91 8.34 -28.67 7.94
C GLU A 91 7.14 -28.82 7.01
N ARG A 92 5.98 -29.19 7.58
CA ARG A 92 4.74 -29.46 6.84
C ARG A 92 4.15 -28.27 6.09
N ASP A 93 4.59 -27.05 6.37
CA ASP A 93 4.20 -25.82 5.64
C ASP A 93 5.16 -25.50 4.47
N LYS A 94 6.05 -26.42 4.10
CA LYS A 94 7.03 -26.27 3.00
C LYS A 94 6.42 -25.74 1.71
N ASP A 95 5.24 -26.22 1.31
CA ASP A 95 4.62 -25.79 0.05
C ASP A 95 4.27 -24.29 0.08
N VAL A 96 3.80 -23.79 1.21
CA VAL A 96 3.51 -22.36 1.41
C VAL A 96 4.81 -21.55 1.45
N VAL A 97 5.83 -22.03 2.15
CA VAL A 97 7.13 -21.35 2.22
C VAL A 97 7.81 -21.31 0.85
N ASN A 98 7.75 -22.39 0.07
CA ASN A 98 8.32 -22.46 -1.28
C ASN A 98 7.61 -21.49 -2.25
N LYS A 99 6.27 -21.40 -2.16
CA LYS A 99 5.47 -20.41 -2.88
C LYS A 99 5.85 -18.97 -2.53
N ARG A 100 6.01 -18.64 -1.24
CA ARG A 100 6.46 -17.30 -0.81
C ARG A 100 7.87 -16.97 -1.29
N ALA A 101 8.76 -17.97 -1.25
CA ALA A 101 10.13 -17.84 -1.70
C ALA A 101 10.23 -17.63 -3.22
N SER A 102 9.37 -18.29 -4.01
CA SER A 102 9.32 -18.07 -5.46
C SER A 102 8.85 -16.67 -5.82
N ILE A 103 7.79 -16.15 -5.19
CA ILE A 103 7.36 -14.75 -5.38
C ILE A 103 8.49 -13.78 -5.00
N PHE A 104 9.18 -14.03 -3.88
CA PHE A 104 10.30 -13.19 -3.46
C PHE A 104 11.42 -13.17 -4.50
N SER A 105 11.79 -14.34 -5.05
CA SER A 105 12.78 -14.42 -6.14
C SER A 105 12.33 -13.68 -7.39
N ILE A 106 11.05 -13.74 -7.77
CA ILE A 106 10.51 -12.95 -8.89
C ILE A 106 10.69 -11.46 -8.63
N LEU A 107 10.42 -10.97 -7.42
CA LEU A 107 10.54 -9.55 -7.16
C LEU A 107 11.99 -9.07 -6.98
N CYS A 108 12.89 -9.93 -6.48
CA CYS A 108 14.18 -9.51 -5.95
C CYS A 108 15.42 -10.01 -6.73
N ASP A 109 15.30 -11.12 -7.46
CA ASP A 109 16.44 -11.78 -8.11
C ASP A 109 16.44 -11.58 -9.63
N THR A 110 17.64 -11.52 -10.23
CA THR A 110 17.78 -11.73 -11.66
C THR A 110 17.69 -13.23 -11.96
N LEU A 111 16.77 -13.62 -12.85
CA LEU A 111 16.49 -15.03 -13.13
C LEU A 111 16.79 -15.40 -14.59
N PRO A 112 17.42 -16.57 -14.85
CA PRO A 112 17.58 -17.06 -16.21
C PRO A 112 16.26 -17.65 -16.73
N LEU A 113 15.83 -17.21 -17.91
CA LEU A 113 14.65 -17.73 -18.60
C LEU A 113 15.07 -18.42 -19.91
N SER A 114 14.76 -19.70 -20.05
CA SER A 114 14.97 -20.42 -21.31
C SER A 114 13.73 -20.28 -22.19
N ILE A 115 13.86 -19.62 -23.34
CA ILE A 115 12.80 -19.46 -24.35
C ILE A 115 13.39 -19.88 -25.68
N ASP A 116 12.81 -20.91 -26.30
CA ASP A 116 13.25 -21.50 -27.58
C ASP A 116 14.75 -21.84 -27.63
N GLY A 117 15.28 -22.39 -26.52
CA GLY A 117 16.68 -22.77 -26.39
C GLY A 117 17.65 -21.61 -26.17
N LYS A 118 17.16 -20.35 -26.11
CA LYS A 118 17.96 -19.18 -25.74
C LYS A 118 17.71 -18.79 -24.30
N ILE A 119 18.77 -18.39 -23.60
CA ILE A 119 18.70 -17.92 -22.22
C ILE A 119 18.57 -16.39 -22.22
N TYR A 120 17.45 -15.90 -21.71
CA TYR A 120 17.19 -14.50 -21.42
C TYR A 120 17.36 -14.23 -19.92
N LYS A 121 17.55 -12.95 -19.56
CA LYS A 121 17.58 -12.51 -18.16
C LYS A 121 16.27 -11.80 -17.84
N TYR A 122 15.58 -12.30 -16.83
CA TYR A 122 14.50 -11.58 -16.16
C TYR A 122 15.10 -10.68 -15.09
N GLU A 123 14.87 -9.39 -15.19
CA GLU A 123 15.39 -8.41 -14.25
C GLU A 123 14.41 -8.13 -13.10
N PRO A 124 14.90 -8.04 -11.86
CA PRO A 124 14.06 -7.83 -10.68
C PRO A 124 13.48 -6.42 -10.63
N PHE A 125 12.44 -6.26 -9.81
CA PHE A 125 11.85 -4.96 -9.52
C PHE A 125 12.81 -4.11 -8.68
N GLY A 126 12.88 -2.81 -8.98
CA GLY A 126 13.74 -1.85 -8.28
C GLY A 126 12.95 -0.82 -7.49
N TYR A 127 13.64 -0.19 -6.55
CA TYR A 127 13.11 0.95 -5.82
C TYR A 127 13.22 2.24 -6.65
N ASP A 128 12.19 3.08 -6.60
CA ASP A 128 12.13 4.42 -7.20
C ASP A 128 12.41 5.47 -6.11
N PHE A 129 13.60 6.06 -6.14
CA PHE A 129 14.05 7.04 -5.15
C PHE A 129 13.65 8.49 -5.49
N ASN A 130 13.00 8.73 -6.65
CA ASN A 130 12.77 10.10 -7.13
C ASN A 130 11.63 10.81 -6.38
N ASP A 131 10.54 10.08 -6.09
CA ASP A 131 9.36 10.60 -5.40
C ASP A 131 8.75 9.48 -4.56
N VAL A 132 9.47 9.15 -3.50
CA VAL A 132 9.21 8.00 -2.62
C VAL A 132 7.81 8.06 -1.99
N PHE A 133 7.37 9.27 -1.65
CA PHE A 133 6.09 9.53 -0.99
C PHE A 133 4.94 9.81 -1.97
N GLY A 134 5.21 9.93 -3.28
CA GLY A 134 4.19 10.25 -4.26
C GLY A 134 3.66 11.69 -4.15
N HIS A 135 4.45 12.63 -3.63
CA HIS A 135 4.04 14.02 -3.46
C HIS A 135 3.83 14.74 -4.79
N ASN A 136 4.63 14.40 -5.80
CA ASN A 136 4.55 15.01 -7.12
C ASN A 136 3.65 14.20 -8.06
N ALA A 137 3.76 12.87 -8.00
CA ALA A 137 2.93 11.96 -8.78
C ALA A 137 2.45 10.79 -7.91
N PRO A 138 1.18 10.81 -7.45
CA PRO A 138 0.57 9.73 -6.68
C PRO A 138 0.71 8.34 -7.34
N GLU A 139 0.78 8.29 -8.67
CA GLU A 139 1.03 7.07 -9.45
C GLU A 139 2.34 6.36 -9.07
N ASN A 140 3.28 7.05 -8.43
CA ASN A 140 4.51 6.44 -7.92
C ASN A 140 4.26 5.39 -6.83
N LEU A 141 3.10 5.46 -6.15
CA LEU A 141 2.65 4.48 -5.15
C LEU A 141 1.89 3.30 -5.77
N PHE A 142 1.61 3.33 -7.09
CA PHE A 142 0.71 2.39 -7.76
C PHE A 142 1.42 1.09 -8.16
N VAL A 143 0.72 -0.02 -7.96
CA VAL A 143 1.10 -1.35 -8.46
C VAL A 143 1.08 -1.36 -9.99
N SER A 144 0.14 -0.71 -10.65
CA SER A 144 0.10 -0.66 -12.12
C SER A 144 1.35 0.01 -12.72
N LYS A 145 1.82 1.12 -12.12
CA LYS A 145 3.08 1.76 -12.51
C LYS A 145 4.26 0.84 -12.23
N LEU A 146 4.33 0.22 -11.04
CA LEU A 146 5.37 -0.74 -10.67
C LEU A 146 5.48 -1.88 -11.70
N VAL A 147 4.36 -2.50 -12.05
CA VAL A 147 4.29 -3.59 -13.03
C VAL A 147 4.72 -3.14 -14.43
N LYS A 148 4.35 -1.92 -14.83
CA LYS A 148 4.71 -1.37 -16.15
C LYS A 148 6.19 -0.99 -16.27
N THR A 149 6.77 -0.47 -15.19
CA THR A 149 8.09 0.18 -15.22
C THR A 149 9.19 -0.61 -14.51
N HIS A 150 8.82 -1.67 -13.78
CA HIS A 150 9.68 -2.40 -12.85
C HIS A 150 10.28 -1.51 -11.74
N LYS A 151 9.67 -0.34 -11.46
CA LYS A 151 10.12 0.62 -10.45
C LYS A 151 8.95 1.04 -9.56
N GLY A 152 9.13 0.91 -8.25
CA GLY A 152 8.13 1.35 -7.27
C GLY A 152 8.77 1.55 -5.91
N ASN A 153 7.98 1.61 -4.86
CA ASN A 153 8.43 1.97 -3.52
C ASN A 153 7.92 0.98 -2.45
N CYS A 154 8.11 1.35 -1.19
CA CYS A 154 7.69 0.59 -0.01
C CYS A 154 6.17 0.40 0.07
N HIS A 155 5.39 1.12 -0.73
CA HIS A 155 3.95 0.93 -0.85
C HIS A 155 3.62 -0.11 -1.92
N SER A 156 4.03 0.15 -3.17
CA SER A 156 3.67 -0.70 -4.32
C SER A 156 4.29 -2.10 -4.27
N LEU A 157 5.51 -2.25 -3.72
CA LEU A 157 6.23 -3.53 -3.74
C LEU A 157 5.55 -4.58 -2.83
N PRO A 158 5.24 -4.30 -1.54
CA PRO A 158 4.46 -5.20 -0.71
C PRO A 158 3.06 -5.48 -1.26
N TYR A 159 2.40 -4.48 -1.85
CA TYR A 159 1.09 -4.69 -2.46
C TYR A 159 1.16 -5.70 -3.62
N LEU A 160 2.13 -5.54 -4.52
CA LEU A 160 2.34 -6.50 -5.61
C LEU A 160 2.67 -7.89 -5.07
N TYR A 161 3.52 -8.01 -4.04
CA TYR A 161 3.82 -9.29 -3.41
C TYR A 161 2.58 -9.96 -2.83
N LYS A 162 1.73 -9.21 -2.13
CA LYS A 162 0.47 -9.73 -1.59
C LYS A 162 -0.47 -10.19 -2.69
N ILE A 163 -0.62 -9.39 -3.76
CA ILE A 163 -1.40 -9.77 -4.95
C ILE A 163 -0.88 -11.09 -5.51
N LEU A 164 0.43 -11.21 -5.75
CA LEU A 164 1.03 -12.41 -6.33
C LEU A 164 0.84 -13.65 -5.45
N CYS A 165 0.96 -13.51 -4.13
CA CYS A 165 0.68 -14.60 -3.19
C CYS A 165 -0.77 -15.09 -3.30
N GLU A 166 -1.73 -14.17 -3.29
CA GLU A 166 -3.15 -14.51 -3.41
C GLU A 166 -3.48 -15.17 -4.75
N GLU A 167 -2.85 -14.73 -5.85
CA GLU A 167 -3.03 -15.33 -7.19
C GLU A 167 -2.52 -16.77 -7.28
N ILE A 168 -1.49 -17.16 -6.49
CA ILE A 168 -1.02 -18.57 -6.39
C ILE A 168 -1.68 -19.35 -5.23
N GLY A 169 -2.73 -18.79 -4.62
CA GLY A 169 -3.55 -19.42 -3.60
C GLY A 169 -2.89 -19.53 -2.23
N ILE A 170 -2.05 -18.57 -1.84
CA ILE A 170 -1.52 -18.47 -0.46
C ILE A 170 -1.70 -17.08 0.13
N GLU A 171 -1.76 -17.01 1.45
CA GLU A 171 -1.91 -15.75 2.17
C GLU A 171 -0.58 -15.01 2.36
N ALA A 172 -0.67 -13.69 2.26
CA ALA A 172 0.34 -12.74 2.67
C ALA A 172 -0.27 -11.61 3.48
N ASN A 173 0.37 -11.29 4.61
CA ASN A 173 -0.05 -10.21 5.49
C ASN A 173 0.86 -9.01 5.28
N LEU A 174 0.26 -7.86 5.03
CA LEU A 174 0.96 -6.58 5.14
C LEU A 174 1.29 -6.33 6.61
N ALA A 175 2.30 -5.52 6.86
CA ALA A 175 2.63 -4.98 8.17
C ALA A 175 3.16 -3.56 8.02
N LEU A 176 2.98 -2.76 9.06
CA LEU A 176 3.30 -1.34 9.05
C LEU A 176 4.45 -1.01 10.00
N ALA A 177 5.30 -0.09 9.57
CA ALA A 177 6.16 0.73 10.42
C ALA A 177 5.91 2.21 10.03
N PRO A 178 6.41 3.21 10.78
CA PRO A 178 6.25 4.61 10.39
C PRO A 178 6.71 4.85 8.94
N ASN A 179 5.80 5.39 8.13
CA ASN A 179 5.96 5.68 6.70
C ASN A 179 6.36 4.46 5.82
N HIS A 180 6.15 3.23 6.29
CA HIS A 180 6.65 2.04 5.62
C HIS A 180 5.69 0.85 5.67
N ILE A 181 5.54 0.15 4.55
CA ILE A 181 4.79 -1.10 4.45
C ILE A 181 5.78 -2.22 4.10
N TYR A 182 5.58 -3.38 4.70
CA TYR A 182 6.35 -4.59 4.42
C TYR A 182 5.45 -5.82 4.56
N ILE A 183 6.01 -7.01 4.34
CA ILE A 183 5.28 -8.27 4.47
C ILE A 183 5.68 -8.99 5.76
N LYS A 184 4.69 -9.47 6.52
CA LYS A 184 4.92 -10.29 7.71
C LYS A 184 4.29 -11.66 7.52
N HIS A 185 5.09 -12.69 7.74
CA HIS A 185 4.69 -14.08 7.54
C HIS A 185 5.01 -14.91 8.75
N ARG A 186 4.38 -16.09 8.81
CA ARG A 186 4.71 -17.12 9.77
C ARG A 186 5.10 -18.41 9.05
N SER A 187 6.17 -19.04 9.51
CA SER A 187 6.55 -20.42 9.19
C SER A 187 6.59 -21.26 10.47
N LEU A 188 6.49 -22.58 10.34
CA LEU A 188 6.61 -23.49 11.48
C LEU A 188 8.01 -23.52 12.06
N LYS A 189 9.05 -23.48 11.21
CA LYS A 189 10.45 -23.51 11.64
C LYS A 189 10.90 -22.22 12.30
N ASP A 190 10.52 -21.07 11.73
CA ASP A 190 11.11 -19.77 12.07
C ASP A 190 10.15 -18.86 12.86
N GLY A 191 8.89 -19.26 13.02
CA GLY A 191 7.88 -18.42 13.66
C GLY A 191 7.53 -17.22 12.78
N TRP A 192 7.28 -16.05 13.40
CA TRP A 192 7.01 -14.82 12.67
C TRP A 192 8.30 -14.25 12.09
N TYR A 193 8.26 -13.86 10.82
CA TYR A 193 9.36 -13.21 10.13
C TYR A 193 8.88 -12.11 9.19
N ASN A 194 9.77 -11.15 8.94
CA ASN A 194 9.51 -10.01 8.07
C ASN A 194 10.19 -10.25 6.71
N THR A 195 9.51 -9.85 5.64
CA THR A 195 9.99 -9.88 4.26
C THR A 195 10.00 -8.43 3.76
N GLU A 196 11.19 -7.89 3.56
CA GLU A 196 11.40 -6.52 3.10
C GLU A 196 11.80 -6.49 1.62
N LEU A 197 10.92 -5.92 0.79
CA LEU A 197 11.08 -5.91 -0.67
C LEU A 197 11.88 -4.70 -1.15
N THR A 198 11.93 -3.62 -0.36
CA THR A 198 12.70 -2.42 -0.67
C THR A 198 14.21 -2.71 -0.62
N SER A 199 14.66 -3.40 0.43
CA SER A 199 16.06 -3.78 0.63
C SER A 199 16.37 -5.23 0.25
N ARG A 200 15.35 -5.98 -0.22
CA ARG A 200 15.46 -7.37 -0.70
C ARG A 200 16.10 -8.29 0.34
N MET A 201 15.56 -8.30 1.54
CA MET A 201 16.05 -9.10 2.67
C MET A 201 14.94 -9.47 3.65
N PHE A 202 15.28 -10.32 4.63
CA PHE A 202 14.38 -10.69 5.72
C PHE A 202 14.87 -10.09 7.04
N PRO A 203 14.37 -8.91 7.46
CA PRO A 203 14.85 -8.28 8.68
C PRO A 203 14.35 -8.93 9.97
N ILE A 204 15.18 -8.88 11.02
CA ILE A 204 14.75 -9.18 12.38
C ILE A 204 13.87 -8.06 12.95
N ASP A 205 12.94 -8.39 13.86
CA ASP A 205 12.04 -7.41 14.49
C ASP A 205 12.81 -6.28 15.19
N ALA A 206 13.89 -6.61 15.91
CA ALA A 206 14.72 -5.63 16.62
C ALA A 206 15.21 -4.49 15.70
N TRP A 207 15.45 -4.80 14.43
CA TRP A 207 15.85 -3.79 13.47
C TRP A 207 14.69 -2.90 13.06
N ILE A 208 13.55 -3.46 12.65
CA ILE A 208 12.37 -2.66 12.30
C ILE A 208 11.97 -1.74 13.46
N MET A 209 12.08 -2.24 14.71
CA MET A 209 11.84 -1.45 15.91
C MET A 209 12.84 -0.30 16.08
N ALA A 210 14.14 -0.62 16.12
CA ALA A 210 15.18 0.35 16.47
C ALA A 210 15.41 1.38 15.36
N SER A 211 15.34 0.94 14.11
CA SER A 211 15.61 1.78 12.95
C SER A 211 14.36 2.53 12.48
N GLY A 212 13.18 1.94 12.62
CA GLY A 212 11.90 2.51 12.20
C GLY A 212 11.24 3.43 13.21
N PHE A 213 11.92 3.87 14.29
CA PHE A 213 11.36 4.74 15.33
C PHE A 213 10.04 4.23 15.95
N VAL A 214 9.93 2.90 16.11
CA VAL A 214 8.70 2.27 16.60
C VAL A 214 8.68 2.28 18.13
N HIS A 215 7.76 3.06 18.71
CA HIS A 215 7.54 3.04 20.16
C HIS A 215 6.91 1.71 20.59
N VAL A 216 7.28 1.19 21.78
CA VAL A 216 6.76 -0.09 22.28
C VAL A 216 5.23 -0.06 22.40
N ASP A 217 4.66 1.05 22.86
CA ASP A 217 3.21 1.23 22.92
C ASP A 217 2.54 1.06 21.55
N ALA A 218 3.18 1.52 20.47
CA ALA A 218 2.65 1.37 19.12
C ALA A 218 2.58 -0.10 18.67
N ILE A 219 3.45 -0.95 19.22
CA ILE A 219 3.43 -2.40 18.99
C ILE A 219 2.33 -3.03 19.83
N THR A 220 2.30 -2.75 21.13
CA THR A 220 1.31 -3.31 22.07
C THR A 220 -0.12 -2.94 21.66
N ASN A 221 -0.33 -1.72 21.18
CA ASN A 221 -1.64 -1.25 20.71
C ASN A 221 -1.93 -1.68 19.25
N GLY A 222 -1.03 -2.38 18.58
CA GLY A 222 -1.24 -2.87 17.22
C GLY A 222 -1.32 -1.77 16.17
N VAL A 223 -0.64 -0.65 16.37
CA VAL A 223 -0.41 0.41 15.37
C VAL A 223 0.61 -0.07 14.33
N TYR A 224 1.67 -0.72 14.80
CA TYR A 224 2.78 -1.17 13.97
C TYR A 224 3.15 -2.64 14.23
N MET A 225 3.89 -3.21 13.29
CA MET A 225 4.54 -4.53 13.35
C MET A 225 3.64 -5.76 13.53
N LYS A 226 2.32 -5.60 13.48
CA LYS A 226 1.36 -6.70 13.41
C LYS A 226 1.15 -7.18 11.98
N ALA A 227 0.82 -8.45 11.82
CA ALA A 227 0.36 -9.01 10.56
C ALA A 227 -1.10 -8.59 10.33
N LEU A 228 -1.34 -7.77 9.30
CA LEU A 228 -2.67 -7.28 8.98
C LEU A 228 -3.55 -8.39 8.42
N ASN A 229 -4.80 -8.44 8.86
CA ASN A 229 -5.83 -9.28 8.25
C ASN A 229 -6.39 -8.63 6.96
N ASN A 230 -7.31 -9.32 6.30
CA ASN A 230 -7.91 -8.85 5.04
C ASN A 230 -8.69 -7.54 5.19
N LYS A 231 -9.48 -7.37 6.26
CA LYS A 231 -10.23 -6.13 6.51
C LYS A 231 -9.32 -4.96 6.82
N GLU A 232 -8.26 -5.18 7.60
CA GLU A 232 -7.23 -4.19 7.86
C GLU A 232 -6.48 -3.82 6.58
N SER A 233 -6.19 -4.79 5.71
CA SER A 233 -5.58 -4.52 4.40
C SER A 233 -6.49 -3.67 3.51
N ILE A 234 -7.82 -3.89 3.51
CA ILE A 234 -8.77 -3.01 2.82
C ILE A 234 -8.85 -1.62 3.46
N ALA A 235 -8.66 -1.51 4.78
CA ALA A 235 -8.60 -0.20 5.46
C ALA A 235 -7.42 0.65 4.97
N LEU A 236 -6.27 0.05 4.65
CA LEU A 236 -5.16 0.75 3.99
C LEU A 236 -5.59 1.27 2.61
N VAL A 237 -6.21 0.41 1.79
CA VAL A 237 -6.68 0.77 0.44
C VAL A 237 -7.76 1.87 0.47
N LEU A 238 -8.59 1.94 1.51
CA LEU A 238 -9.52 3.05 1.74
C LEU A 238 -8.81 4.39 2.00
N VAL A 239 -7.67 4.37 2.70
CA VAL A 239 -6.84 5.56 2.88
C VAL A 239 -6.16 5.96 1.57
N ASP A 240 -5.71 4.99 0.76
CA ASP A 240 -5.18 5.27 -0.59
C ASP A 240 -6.25 5.94 -1.46
N LEU A 241 -7.49 5.46 -1.41
CA LEU A 241 -8.63 6.05 -2.12
C LEU A 241 -8.88 7.50 -1.69
N ALA A 242 -8.84 7.77 -0.38
CA ALA A 242 -9.04 9.12 0.17
C ALA A 242 -7.89 10.08 -0.23
N ASN A 243 -6.65 9.62 -0.16
CA ASN A 243 -5.47 10.40 -0.57
C ASN A 243 -5.49 10.70 -2.07
N ASN A 244 -5.81 9.71 -2.90
CA ASN A 244 -5.99 9.89 -4.34
C ASN A 244 -7.10 10.89 -4.65
N TYR A 245 -8.23 10.84 -3.92
CA TYR A 245 -9.32 11.80 -4.07
C TYR A 245 -8.88 13.21 -3.70
N ASN A 246 -8.17 13.38 -2.58
CA ASN A 246 -7.60 14.67 -2.17
C ASN A 246 -6.65 15.24 -3.23
N SER A 247 -5.78 14.40 -3.79
CA SER A 247 -4.86 14.83 -4.84
C SER A 247 -5.59 15.22 -6.12
N LYS A 248 -6.67 14.49 -6.47
CA LYS A 248 -7.44 14.74 -7.70
C LYS A 248 -8.36 15.96 -7.57
N PHE A 249 -8.91 16.19 -6.38
CA PHE A 249 -9.88 17.24 -6.07
C PHE A 249 -9.41 18.07 -4.85
N PRO A 250 -8.34 18.88 -4.96
CA PRO A 250 -7.73 19.56 -3.82
C PRO A 250 -8.65 20.55 -3.09
N ASN A 251 -9.71 21.02 -3.75
CA ASN A 251 -10.70 21.95 -3.20
C ASN A 251 -11.96 21.26 -2.65
N ASN A 252 -11.95 19.94 -2.50
CA ASN A 252 -13.09 19.20 -1.98
C ASN A 252 -13.47 19.64 -0.54
N ASP A 253 -14.68 19.28 -0.13
CA ASP A 253 -15.25 19.64 1.17
C ASP A 253 -14.80 18.73 2.34
N GLY A 254 -14.03 17.68 2.05
CA GLY A 254 -13.54 16.69 3.00
C GLY A 254 -14.51 15.53 3.26
N MET A 255 -15.77 15.59 2.80
CA MET A 255 -16.79 14.61 3.20
C MET A 255 -16.45 13.19 2.72
N PHE A 256 -15.96 13.05 1.48
CA PHE A 256 -15.54 11.76 0.95
C PHE A 256 -14.34 11.17 1.72
N ILE A 257 -13.40 12.02 2.15
CA ILE A 257 -12.22 11.62 2.92
C ILE A 257 -12.64 11.11 4.30
N LEU A 258 -13.53 11.84 4.98
CA LEU A 258 -14.08 11.43 6.27
C LEU A 258 -14.80 10.09 6.15
N LYS A 259 -15.65 9.91 5.14
CA LYS A 259 -16.33 8.63 4.86
C LYS A 259 -15.36 7.46 4.67
N CYS A 260 -14.27 7.66 3.94
CA CYS A 260 -13.23 6.63 3.76
C CYS A 260 -12.49 6.33 5.07
N THR A 261 -12.04 7.37 5.78
CA THR A 261 -11.26 7.23 7.02
C THR A 261 -12.09 6.64 8.16
N GLU A 262 -13.36 7.01 8.31
CA GLU A 262 -14.27 6.41 9.29
C GLU A 262 -14.47 4.92 9.04
N THR A 263 -14.65 4.53 7.78
CA THR A 263 -14.78 3.11 7.41
C THR A 263 -13.47 2.36 7.66
N ALA A 264 -12.32 2.96 7.36
CA ALA A 264 -11.02 2.38 7.66
C ALA A 264 -10.82 2.19 9.17
N ILE A 265 -11.07 3.23 9.98
CA ILE A 265 -10.91 3.22 11.44
C ILE A 265 -11.85 2.19 12.08
N LYS A 266 -13.09 2.04 11.60
CA LYS A 266 -14.00 1.01 12.10
C LYS A 266 -13.45 -0.41 11.98
N ASN A 267 -12.63 -0.67 10.96
CA ASN A 267 -12.07 -1.99 10.66
C ASN A 267 -10.62 -2.15 11.10
N TYR A 268 -9.92 -1.04 11.34
CA TYR A 268 -8.59 -0.98 11.91
C TYR A 268 -8.51 0.23 12.87
N PRO A 269 -8.97 0.09 14.13
CA PRO A 269 -9.15 1.22 15.06
C PRO A 269 -7.88 2.03 15.33
N ASN A 270 -6.75 1.36 15.50
CA ASN A 270 -5.46 2.00 15.80
C ASN A 270 -4.64 2.26 14.52
N PHE A 271 -5.30 2.39 13.36
CA PHE A 271 -4.62 2.75 12.13
C PHE A 271 -4.25 4.24 12.13
N ALA A 272 -3.03 4.53 12.58
CA ALA A 272 -2.56 5.91 12.75
C ALA A 272 -2.71 6.75 11.48
N THR A 273 -2.42 6.22 10.29
CA THR A 273 -2.55 6.96 9.03
C THR A 273 -3.98 7.41 8.76
N ALA A 274 -4.99 6.57 9.03
CA ALA A 274 -6.40 6.96 8.87
C ALA A 274 -6.83 7.98 9.92
N LEU A 275 -6.40 7.81 11.18
CA LEU A 275 -6.69 8.74 12.27
C LEU A 275 -6.11 10.13 11.98
N ILE A 276 -4.87 10.20 11.51
CA ILE A 276 -4.20 11.44 11.12
C ILE A 276 -4.94 12.08 9.94
N LEU A 277 -5.22 11.32 8.88
CA LEU A 277 -5.92 11.87 7.71
C LEU A 277 -7.30 12.44 8.08
N ARG A 278 -8.02 11.80 9.02
CA ARG A 278 -9.28 12.32 9.54
C ARG A 278 -9.07 13.62 10.32
N ALA A 279 -8.12 13.66 11.25
CA ALA A 279 -7.78 14.85 12.03
C ALA A 279 -7.38 16.04 11.13
N GLU A 280 -6.51 15.81 10.15
CA GLU A 280 -6.09 16.84 9.18
C GLU A 280 -7.26 17.32 8.30
N THR A 281 -8.21 16.44 7.99
CA THR A 281 -9.42 16.82 7.24
C THR A 281 -10.36 17.68 8.08
N HIS A 282 -10.56 17.33 9.35
CA HIS A 282 -11.30 18.16 10.31
C HIS A 282 -10.63 19.51 10.50
N TYR A 283 -9.30 19.55 10.66
CA TYR A 283 -8.54 20.80 10.77
C TYR A 283 -8.84 21.74 9.60
N LYS A 284 -8.74 21.26 8.36
CA LYS A 284 -9.04 22.05 7.15
C LYS A 284 -10.50 22.55 7.10
N GLN A 285 -11.46 21.75 7.58
CA GLN A 285 -12.87 22.19 7.65
C GLN A 285 -13.08 23.26 8.72
N ILE A 286 -12.39 23.15 9.86
CA ILE A 286 -12.45 24.13 10.95
C ILE A 286 -11.85 25.47 10.51
N GLU A 287 -10.72 25.47 9.80
CA GLU A 287 -10.09 26.69 9.31
C GLU A 287 -11.00 27.51 8.38
N LYS A 288 -11.87 26.84 7.62
CA LYS A 288 -12.85 27.47 6.72
C LYS A 288 -14.08 28.02 7.43
N ASN A 289 -14.26 27.75 8.73
CA ASN A 289 -15.45 28.14 9.48
C ASN A 289 -15.33 29.57 10.03
N GLU A 290 -16.24 30.46 9.63
CA GLU A 290 -16.19 31.87 10.04
C GLU A 290 -16.62 32.09 11.50
N ASP A 291 -17.42 31.18 12.07
CA ASP A 291 -17.90 31.26 13.44
C ASP A 291 -16.80 30.89 14.44
N LYS A 292 -16.31 31.91 15.17
CA LYS A 292 -15.23 31.75 16.15
C LYS A 292 -15.61 30.83 17.32
N ILE A 293 -16.84 30.92 17.84
CA ILE A 293 -17.28 30.09 18.97
C ILE A 293 -17.33 28.62 18.54
N LYS A 294 -17.90 28.37 17.36
CA LYS A 294 -17.96 27.03 16.79
C LYS A 294 -16.57 26.48 16.48
N ARG A 295 -15.65 27.30 15.96
CA ARG A 295 -14.24 26.90 15.75
C ARG A 295 -13.57 26.48 17.05
N ASP A 296 -13.67 27.27 18.11
CA ASP A 296 -13.03 26.98 19.39
C ASP A 296 -13.54 25.66 20.00
N LEU A 297 -14.82 25.33 19.81
CA LEU A 297 -15.38 24.03 20.22
C LEU A 297 -14.82 22.87 19.36
N LEU A 298 -14.80 23.02 18.04
CA LEU A 298 -14.29 21.99 17.14
C LEU A 298 -12.78 21.74 17.33
N PHE A 299 -11.99 22.77 17.63
CA PHE A 299 -10.57 22.61 17.94
C PHE A 299 -10.33 21.78 19.21
N LYS A 300 -11.21 21.88 20.21
CA LYS A 300 -11.11 21.02 21.42
C LYS A 300 -11.37 19.56 21.10
N ASP A 301 -12.29 19.26 20.18
CA ASP A 301 -12.53 17.88 19.76
C ASP A 301 -11.38 17.35 18.89
N LEU A 302 -10.83 18.19 18.00
CA LEU A 302 -9.63 17.87 17.23
C LEU A 302 -8.42 17.58 18.14
N GLN A 303 -8.26 18.33 19.23
CA GLN A 303 -7.20 18.07 20.20
C GLN A 303 -7.29 16.66 20.80
N LYS A 304 -8.50 16.17 21.10
CA LYS A 304 -8.70 14.80 21.60
C LYS A 304 -8.31 13.75 20.57
N GLU A 305 -8.50 14.02 19.28
CA GLU A 305 -8.05 13.11 18.21
C GLU A 305 -6.52 13.00 18.18
N TYR A 306 -5.81 14.13 18.24
CA TYR A 306 -4.34 14.12 18.31
C TYR A 306 -3.81 13.49 19.60
N GLU A 307 -4.47 13.74 20.73
CA GLU A 307 -4.14 13.10 22.02
C GLU A 307 -4.28 11.58 21.91
N HIS A 308 -5.36 11.08 21.31
CA HIS A 308 -5.56 9.65 21.08
C HIS A 308 -4.46 9.05 20.20
N ILE A 309 -4.11 9.72 19.09
CA ILE A 309 -3.01 9.29 18.20
C ILE A 309 -1.70 9.18 18.98
N HIS A 310 -1.39 10.15 19.84
CA HIS A 310 -0.20 10.09 20.70
C HIS A 310 -0.28 8.91 21.70
N GLN A 311 -1.44 8.72 22.35
CA GLN A 311 -1.65 7.68 23.37
C GLN A 311 -1.48 6.26 22.83
N ILE A 312 -1.92 6.00 21.59
CA ILE A 312 -1.74 4.69 20.95
C ILE A 312 -0.29 4.39 20.57
N GLY A 313 0.61 5.37 20.71
CA GLY A 313 2.06 5.22 20.52
C GLY A 313 2.59 5.73 19.19
N TYR A 314 1.74 6.34 18.33
CA TYR A 314 2.22 6.95 17.09
C TYR A 314 3.19 8.10 17.39
N ARG A 315 4.26 8.18 16.61
CA ARG A 315 5.20 9.30 16.58
C ARG A 315 5.46 9.65 15.12
N ASN A 316 5.46 10.94 14.81
CA ASN A 316 5.81 11.38 13.46
C ASN A 316 7.30 11.09 13.20
N MET A 317 7.59 10.40 12.10
CA MET A 317 8.95 10.24 11.60
C MET A 317 9.16 11.27 10.48
N PRO A 318 10.03 12.27 10.68
CA PRO A 318 10.39 13.21 9.63
C PRO A 318 10.88 12.50 8.36
N GLU A 319 10.60 13.08 7.19
CA GLU A 319 10.92 12.47 5.90
C GLU A 319 12.43 12.29 5.68
N ASP A 320 13.25 13.24 6.12
CA ASP A 320 14.70 13.14 6.06
C ASP A 320 15.22 11.98 6.92
N MET A 321 14.64 11.78 8.10
CA MET A 321 14.94 10.63 8.95
C MET A 321 14.52 9.31 8.29
N TYR A 322 13.39 9.30 7.60
CA TYR A 322 12.95 8.14 6.82
C TYR A 322 13.88 7.84 5.63
N LEU A 323 14.33 8.85 4.88
CA LEU A 323 15.28 8.65 3.78
C LEU A 323 16.62 8.12 4.29
N ASN A 324 17.13 8.65 5.41
CA ASN A 324 18.32 8.13 6.07
C ASN A 324 18.14 6.68 6.53
N TRP A 325 16.95 6.37 7.08
CA TRP A 325 16.58 5.01 7.43
C TRP A 325 16.62 4.08 6.21
N LEU A 326 16.02 4.46 5.08
CA LEU A 326 16.06 3.68 3.83
C LEU A 326 17.49 3.40 3.34
N VAL A 327 18.39 4.38 3.43
CA VAL A 327 19.81 4.20 3.10
C VAL A 327 20.46 3.17 4.04
N SER A 328 20.18 3.27 5.34
CA SER A 328 20.69 2.31 6.34
C SER A 328 20.22 0.87 6.06
N LEU A 329 19.01 0.70 5.48
CA LEU A 329 18.51 -0.63 5.08
C LEU A 329 19.43 -1.33 4.10
N LYS A 330 20.07 -0.56 3.24
CA LYS A 330 20.96 -1.05 2.20
C LYS A 330 22.39 -1.22 2.72
N GLU A 331 22.90 -0.24 3.46
CA GLU A 331 24.30 -0.21 3.90
C GLU A 331 24.58 -1.15 5.08
N GLU A 332 23.61 -1.32 5.98
CA GLU A 332 23.79 -2.10 7.21
C GLU A 332 23.18 -3.52 7.14
N ARG A 333 22.87 -4.01 5.93
CA ARG A 333 22.19 -5.30 5.71
C ARG A 333 22.77 -6.46 6.54
N SER A 334 24.09 -6.59 6.60
CA SER A 334 24.76 -7.72 7.27
C SER A 334 24.54 -7.78 8.79
N LYS A 335 24.21 -6.63 9.41
CA LYS A 335 23.93 -6.53 10.85
C LYS A 335 22.53 -7.03 11.20
N TYR A 336 21.57 -6.89 10.29
CA TYR A 336 20.14 -7.00 10.62
C TYR A 336 19.36 -8.03 9.78
N GLU A 337 20.00 -8.62 8.78
CA GLU A 337 19.43 -9.74 8.04
C GLU A 337 19.29 -10.98 8.92
N ASN A 338 18.10 -11.56 8.91
CA ASN A 338 17.85 -12.86 9.53
C ASN A 338 18.50 -13.96 8.68
N LYS A 339 19.74 -14.29 9.03
CA LYS A 339 20.56 -15.30 8.33
C LYS A 339 19.94 -16.71 8.33
N LYS A 340 18.97 -16.99 9.21
CA LYS A 340 18.27 -18.28 9.26
C LYS A 340 17.32 -18.50 8.07
N LEU A 341 16.87 -17.42 7.42
CA LEU A 341 15.86 -17.45 6.35
C LEU A 341 16.45 -17.59 4.93
N ASN A 342 17.77 -17.40 4.77
CA ASN A 342 18.45 -17.64 3.49
C ASN A 342 18.61 -19.14 3.25
N THR A 343 17.55 -19.77 2.73
CA THR A 343 17.38 -21.25 2.65
C THR A 343 17.35 -21.80 1.23
N PHE A 344 17.65 -20.99 0.20
CA PHE A 344 17.94 -21.55 -1.12
C PHE A 344 19.29 -22.27 -1.09
N ASN A 345 19.28 -23.54 -1.52
CA ASN A 345 20.53 -24.29 -1.72
C ASN A 345 21.43 -23.50 -2.67
N LYS A 346 22.64 -23.19 -2.21
CA LYS A 346 23.73 -22.72 -3.08
C LYS A 346 24.24 -23.94 -3.83
N ASN A 347 23.54 -24.32 -4.91
CA ASN A 347 24.08 -25.27 -5.88
C ASN A 347 24.98 -24.52 -6.87
#